data_AF-A0A395IVA0-F1
#
_entry.id   AF-A0A395IVA0-F1
#
_cell.length_a   1.000
_cell.length_b   1.000
_cell.length_c   1.000
_cell.angle_alpha   90.00
_cell.angle_beta   90.00
_cell.angle_gamma   90.00
#
_symmetry.space_group_name_H-M   'P 1'
#
loop_
_entity.id
_entity.type
_entity.pdbx_description
1 polymer ?
#
loop_
_entity_poly.entity_id
_entity_poly.type
_entity_poly.pdbx_seq_one_letter_code
_entity_poly.pdbx_strand_id
1 'polypeptide(L)'
;MSPSTQFIELLKARRTIYGLEAKSPIPDSKIQEIVEQAILHVPSSFNSQSTRVVLLFKGEHEKLWNITEEVLKGVVPADQFEATAQRIGGFRNGYGTVLFFEDRSAMEIPADWELNAQLVFGTPLAPAGEKTFAPIEDRFKVFGA
;
A
#
# COMPACT_ATOMS: atom_id res chain seq x y z
N MET A 1 -1.74 30.09 1.69
CA MET A 1 -0.99 29.04 0.98
C MET A 1 -1.91 28.52 -0.13
N SER A 2 -1.44 28.34 -1.37
CA SER A 2 -2.32 27.83 -2.44
C SER A 2 -2.61 26.34 -2.25
N PRO A 3 -3.71 25.81 -2.83
CA PRO A 3 -3.97 24.37 -2.82
C PRO A 3 -2.81 23.54 -3.38
N SER A 4 -2.14 24.05 -4.43
CA SER A 4 -0.98 23.40 -5.02
C SER A 4 0.21 23.31 -4.06
N THR A 5 0.50 24.37 -3.30
CA THR A 5 1.57 24.35 -2.29
C THR A 5 1.24 23.35 -1.17
N GLN A 6 0.00 23.35 -0.67
CA GLN A 6 -0.39 22.40 0.37
C GLN A 6 -0.25 20.95 -0.09
N PHE A 7 -0.69 20.64 -1.31
CA PHE A 7 -0.56 19.31 -1.89
C PHE A 7 0.91 18.88 -2.05
N ILE A 8 1.78 19.77 -2.54
CA ILE A 8 3.22 19.51 -2.68
C ILE A 8 3.86 19.19 -1.32
N GLU A 9 3.50 19.91 -0.25
CA GLU A 9 4.03 19.62 1.09
C GLU A 9 3.59 18.25 1.62
N LEU A 10 2.35 17.83 1.35
CA LEU A 10 1.89 16.47 1.67
C LEU A 10 2.68 15.40 0.90
N LEU A 11 2.98 15.64 -0.38
CA LEU A 11 3.79 14.72 -1.19
C LEU A 11 5.22 14.58 -0.67
N LYS A 12 5.83 15.67 -0.17
CA LYS A 12 7.15 15.64 0.45
C LYS A 12 7.14 14.88 1.78
N ALA A 13 6.10 15.09 2.59
CA ALA A 13 5.94 14.46 3.90
C ALA A 13 5.67 12.95 3.81
N ARG A 14 5.05 12.46 2.72
CA ARG A 14 4.75 11.03 2.53
C ARG A 14 6.04 10.21 2.38
N ARG A 15 6.24 9.25 3.29
CA ARG A 15 7.38 8.33 3.29
C ARG A 15 6.93 6.87 3.33
N THR A 16 7.82 5.98 2.95
CA THR A 16 7.66 4.53 3.17
C THR A 16 8.20 4.21 4.55
N ILE A 17 7.41 3.53 5.37
CA ILE A 17 7.75 3.15 6.75
C ILE A 17 7.64 1.64 6.85
N TYR A 18 8.74 0.97 7.22
CA TYR A 18 8.75 -0.48 7.45
C TYR A 18 8.59 -0.85 8.93
N GLY A 19 9.10 -0.01 9.84
CA GLY A 19 8.93 -0.18 11.28
C GLY A 19 7.55 0.30 11.71
N LEU A 20 6.61 -0.63 11.82
CA LEU A 20 5.23 -0.36 12.22
C LEU A 20 4.91 -1.01 13.56
N GLU A 21 4.05 -0.36 14.32
CA GLU A 21 3.35 -0.91 15.47
C GLU A 21 1.88 -1.17 15.09
N ALA A 22 1.31 -2.26 15.60
CA ALA A 22 -0.08 -2.66 15.43
C ALA A 22 -1.04 -1.76 16.23
N LYS A 23 -0.98 -0.46 15.98
CA LYS A 23 -1.83 0.59 16.53
C LYS A 23 -2.29 1.53 15.43
N SER A 24 -3.37 2.25 15.72
CA SER A 24 -3.84 3.36 14.92
C SER A 24 -4.17 4.56 15.81
N PRO A 25 -3.80 5.78 15.42
CA PRO A 25 -4.18 7.00 16.14
C PRO A 25 -5.63 7.43 15.84
N ILE A 26 -6.29 6.78 14.88
CA ILE A 26 -7.66 7.07 14.44
C ILE A 26 -8.51 5.79 14.48
N PRO A 27 -9.84 5.89 14.67
CA PRO A 27 -10.70 4.73 14.69
C PRO A 27 -10.78 4.04 13.31
N ASP A 28 -11.12 2.76 13.30
CA ASP A 28 -11.27 1.94 12.09
C ASP A 28 -12.23 2.57 11.08
N SER A 29 -13.32 3.18 11.57
CA SER A 29 -14.30 3.90 10.74
C SER A 29 -13.68 5.07 9.97
N LYS A 30 -12.71 5.78 10.55
CA LYS A 30 -12.02 6.87 9.87
C LYS A 30 -11.06 6.36 8.81
N ILE A 31 -10.41 5.23 9.06
CA ILE A 31 -9.54 4.57 8.07
C ILE A 31 -10.38 4.09 6.89
N GLN A 32 -11.52 3.46 7.16
CA GLN A 32 -12.48 3.05 6.13
C GLN A 32 -12.93 4.25 5.29
N GLU A 33 -13.36 5.34 5.92
CA GLU A 33 -13.76 6.57 5.21
C GLU A 33 -12.63 7.08 4.29
N ILE A 34 -11.38 7.11 4.77
CA ILE A 34 -10.24 7.53 3.95
C ILE A 34 -10.08 6.63 2.72
N VAL A 35 -10.17 5.31 2.89
CA VAL A 35 -10.06 4.34 1.79
C VAL A 35 -11.22 4.51 0.79
N GLU A 36 -12.45 4.68 1.28
CA GLU A 36 -13.63 4.94 0.45
C GLU A 36 -13.49 6.22 -0.38
N GLN A 37 -13.08 7.32 0.25
CA GLN A 37 -12.87 8.60 -0.43
C GLN A 37 -11.74 8.50 -1.48
N ALA A 38 -10.67 7.77 -1.18
CA ALA A 38 -9.59 7.54 -2.13
C ALA A 38 -10.08 6.77 -3.36
N ILE A 39 -10.80 5.65 -3.16
CA ILE A 39 -11.31 4.83 -4.27
C ILE A 39 -12.33 5.62 -5.11
N LEU A 40 -13.19 6.42 -4.48
CA LEU A 40 -14.23 7.18 -5.16
C LEU A 40 -13.66 8.31 -6.05
N HIS A 41 -12.56 8.94 -5.62
CA HIS A 41 -12.07 10.17 -6.24
C HIS A 41 -10.79 10.01 -7.07
N VAL A 42 -10.08 8.89 -6.96
CA VAL A 42 -8.96 8.59 -7.85
C VAL A 42 -9.52 8.28 -9.25
N PRO A 43 -9.13 9.04 -10.30
CA PRO A 43 -9.66 8.82 -11.64
C PRO A 43 -9.18 7.47 -12.21
N SER A 44 -10.03 6.87 -13.04
CA SER A 44 -9.72 5.67 -13.82
C SER A 44 -9.86 5.96 -15.32
N SER A 45 -9.11 5.24 -16.15
CA SER A 45 -9.22 5.35 -17.61
C SER A 45 -10.66 5.08 -18.04
N PHE A 46 -11.23 5.98 -18.85
CA PHE A 46 -12.63 5.91 -19.28
C PHE A 46 -13.66 5.80 -18.15
N ASN A 47 -13.29 6.20 -16.92
CA ASN A 47 -14.11 6.03 -15.73
C ASN A 47 -14.55 4.57 -15.47
N SER A 48 -13.71 3.59 -15.85
CA SER A 48 -13.99 2.16 -15.71
C SER A 48 -14.22 1.71 -14.27
N GLN A 49 -13.62 2.42 -13.30
CA GLN A 49 -13.71 2.11 -11.87
C GLN A 49 -13.40 0.64 -11.57
N SER A 50 -12.36 0.11 -12.23
CA SER A 50 -12.00 -1.32 -12.21
C SER A 50 -11.26 -1.75 -10.93
N THR A 51 -10.71 -0.81 -10.16
CA THR A 51 -10.10 -1.09 -8.86
C THR A 51 -11.11 -1.71 -7.89
N ARG A 52 -10.71 -2.77 -7.20
CA ARG A 52 -11.43 -3.39 -6.08
C ARG A 52 -10.52 -3.42 -4.87
N VAL A 53 -11.07 -3.22 -3.68
CA VAL A 53 -10.29 -3.16 -2.45
C VAL A 53 -10.89 -4.05 -1.38
N VAL A 54 -10.04 -4.79 -0.68
CA VAL A 54 -10.39 -5.47 0.57
C VAL A 54 -9.57 -4.84 1.69
N LEU A 55 -10.25 -4.30 2.70
CA LEU A 55 -9.64 -3.68 3.88
C LEU A 55 -9.69 -4.68 5.04
N LEU A 56 -8.53 -5.05 5.56
CA LEU A 56 -8.37 -5.99 6.66
C LEU A 56 -7.82 -5.27 7.90
N PHE A 57 -8.43 -5.53 9.06
CA PHE A 57 -7.98 -5.01 10.35
C PHE A 57 -7.61 -6.15 11.30
N LYS A 58 -6.64 -5.92 12.17
CA LYS A 58 -6.37 -6.73 13.37
C LYS A 58 -6.25 -8.23 13.02
N GLY A 59 -7.13 -9.08 13.56
CA GLY A 59 -7.08 -10.52 13.35
C GLY A 59 -7.16 -10.96 11.88
N GLU A 60 -7.92 -10.26 11.02
CA GLU A 60 -7.96 -10.60 9.59
C GLU A 60 -6.67 -10.18 8.86
N HIS A 61 -6.03 -9.10 9.32
CA HIS A 61 -4.69 -8.73 8.85
C HIS A 61 -3.64 -9.77 9.26
N GLU A 62 -3.65 -10.22 10.52
CA GLU A 62 -2.74 -11.28 10.98
C GLU A 62 -2.96 -12.58 10.20
N LYS A 63 -4.23 -12.95 9.98
CA LYS A 63 -4.61 -14.13 9.21
C LYS A 63 -4.05 -14.12 7.79
N LEU A 64 -4.12 -13.00 7.09
CA LEU A 64 -3.50 -12.84 5.76
C LEU A 64 -2.00 -13.20 5.79
N TRP A 65 -1.26 -12.66 6.75
CA TRP A 65 0.19 -12.88 6.84
C TRP A 65 0.54 -14.29 7.34
N ASN A 66 -0.32 -14.92 8.14
CA ASN A 66 -0.21 -16.34 8.48
C ASN A 66 -0.40 -17.23 7.26
N ILE A 67 -1.42 -16.98 6.44
CA ILE A 67 -1.63 -17.70 5.17
C ILE A 67 -0.42 -17.52 4.25
N THR A 68 0.07 -16.29 4.13
CA THR A 68 1.26 -15.98 3.30
C THR A 68 2.48 -16.75 3.76
N GLU A 69 2.76 -16.78 5.06
CA GLU A 69 3.89 -17.51 5.62
C GLU A 69 3.80 -19.01 5.32
N GLU A 70 2.63 -19.62 5.56
CA GLU A 70 2.41 -21.05 5.33
C GLU A 70 2.57 -21.43 3.85
N VAL A 71 2.06 -20.61 2.93
CA VAL A 71 2.25 -20.83 1.48
C VAL A 71 3.74 -20.74 1.12
N LEU A 72 4.47 -19.76 1.64
CA LEU A 72 5.88 -19.55 1.31
C LEU A 72 6.79 -20.66 1.87
N LYS A 73 6.43 -21.32 2.97
CA LYS A 73 7.18 -22.51 3.46
C LYS A 73 7.20 -23.64 2.43
N GLY A 74 6.16 -23.75 1.60
CA GLY A 74 6.10 -24.74 0.52
C GLY A 74 6.89 -24.36 -0.74
N VAL A 75 7.35 -23.10 -0.84
CA VAL A 75 7.99 -22.55 -2.06
C VAL A 75 9.46 -22.21 -1.83
N VAL A 76 9.80 -21.64 -0.67
CA VAL A 76 11.15 -21.17 -0.34
C VAL A 76 11.94 -22.30 0.33
N PRO A 77 13.18 -22.58 -0.10
CA PRO A 77 14.05 -23.55 0.56
C PRO A 77 14.22 -23.26 2.07
N ALA A 78 14.21 -24.32 2.88
CA ALA A 78 14.19 -24.21 4.34
C ALA A 78 15.40 -23.45 4.92
N ASP A 79 16.57 -23.61 4.30
CA ASP A 79 17.83 -22.92 4.65
C ASP A 79 17.81 -21.41 4.33
N GLN A 80 16.84 -20.95 3.54
CA GLN A 80 16.66 -19.55 3.13
C GLN A 80 15.38 -18.93 3.72
N PHE A 81 14.62 -19.70 4.51
CA PHE A 81 13.31 -19.26 4.99
C PHE A 81 13.38 -18.19 6.07
N GLU A 82 14.46 -18.14 6.85
CA GLU A 82 14.59 -17.20 7.98
C GLU A 82 14.40 -15.73 7.56
N ALA A 83 15.07 -15.30 6.48
CA ALA A 83 14.92 -13.94 5.97
C ALA A 83 13.50 -13.64 5.47
N THR A 84 12.83 -14.65 4.91
CA THR A 84 11.43 -14.56 4.47
C THR A 84 10.51 -14.42 5.68
N ALA A 85 10.68 -15.26 6.69
CA ALA A 85 9.91 -15.22 7.94
C ALA A 85 10.05 -13.87 8.66
N GLN A 86 11.27 -13.33 8.74
CA GLN A 86 11.50 -12.00 9.31
C GLN A 86 10.75 -10.91 8.53
N ARG A 87 10.75 -10.97 7.19
CA ARG A 87 10.01 -10.01 6.35
C ARG A 87 8.50 -10.10 6.54
N ILE A 88 7.95 -11.32 6.58
CA ILE A 88 6.53 -11.54 6.86
C ILE A 88 6.16 -11.08 8.28
N GLY A 89 7.01 -11.35 9.27
CA GLY A 89 6.85 -10.83 10.62
C GLY A 89 6.79 -9.30 10.66
N GLY A 90 7.63 -8.62 9.87
CA GLY A 90 7.57 -7.17 9.70
C GLY A 90 6.22 -6.68 9.16
N PHE A 91 5.62 -7.38 8.21
CA PHE A 91 4.28 -7.06 7.71
C PHE A 91 3.17 -7.34 8.73
N ARG A 92 3.28 -8.44 9.47
CA ARG A 92 2.34 -8.82 10.54
C ARG A 92 2.34 -7.84 11.72
N ASN A 93 3.41 -7.08 11.92
CA ASN A 93 3.48 -6.04 12.95
C ASN A 93 2.64 -4.78 12.61
N GLY A 94 2.01 -4.75 11.43
CA GLY A 94 1.05 -3.71 11.06
C GLY A 94 -0.26 -3.80 11.86
N TYR A 95 -1.06 -2.75 11.77
CA TYR A 95 -2.42 -2.71 12.32
C TYR A 95 -3.45 -3.28 11.35
N GLY A 96 -3.20 -3.11 10.05
CA GLY A 96 -4.10 -3.55 8.99
C GLY A 96 -3.44 -3.64 7.63
N THR A 97 -4.20 -4.13 6.64
CA THR A 97 -3.75 -4.20 5.24
C THR A 97 -4.87 -3.81 4.30
N VAL A 98 -4.53 -2.99 3.30
CA VAL A 98 -5.36 -2.75 2.12
C VAL A 98 -4.86 -3.66 1.00
N LEU A 99 -5.72 -4.56 0.53
CA LEU A 99 -5.47 -5.38 -0.64
C LEU A 99 -6.11 -4.72 -1.85
N PHE A 100 -5.32 -4.47 -2.89
CA PHE A 100 -5.78 -3.86 -4.14
C PHE A 100 -5.87 -4.92 -5.21
N PHE A 101 -7.05 -5.05 -5.80
CA PHE A 101 -7.32 -5.93 -6.92
C PHE A 101 -7.75 -5.13 -8.15
N GLU A 102 -7.55 -5.72 -9.32
CA GLU A 102 -8.09 -5.21 -10.58
C GLU A 102 -9.21 -6.12 -11.08
N ASP A 103 -10.39 -5.55 -11.29
CA ASP A 103 -11.50 -6.24 -11.93
C ASP A 103 -11.38 -6.11 -13.45
N ARG A 104 -10.79 -7.15 -14.04
CA ARG A 104 -10.59 -7.28 -15.48
C ARG A 104 -11.92 -7.27 -16.27
N SER A 105 -13.05 -7.64 -15.67
CA SER A 105 -14.34 -7.61 -16.37
C SER A 105 -14.80 -6.21 -16.77
N ALA A 106 -14.40 -5.19 -15.99
CA ALA A 106 -14.64 -3.79 -16.32
C ALA A 106 -13.84 -3.31 -17.56
N MET A 107 -12.94 -4.16 -18.06
CA MET A 107 -12.13 -3.95 -19.27
C MET A 107 -12.50 -4.95 -20.39
N GLU A 108 -13.64 -5.63 -20.28
CA GLU A 108 -14.14 -6.61 -21.26
C GLU A 108 -13.19 -7.81 -21.52
N ILE A 109 -12.36 -8.15 -20.55
CA ILE A 109 -11.46 -9.33 -20.57
C ILE A 109 -11.88 -10.35 -19.48
N PRO A 110 -11.48 -11.63 -19.57
CA PRO A 110 -11.95 -12.69 -18.66
C PRO A 110 -11.84 -12.31 -17.18
N ALA A 111 -12.92 -12.59 -16.46
CA ALA A 111 -13.17 -12.08 -15.12
C ALA A 111 -12.41 -12.88 -14.05
N ASP A 112 -11.24 -12.37 -13.67
CA ASP A 112 -10.52 -12.75 -12.46
C ASP A 112 -10.14 -11.46 -11.71
N TRP A 113 -10.24 -11.48 -10.37
CA TRP A 113 -9.64 -10.43 -9.54
C TRP A 113 -8.17 -10.74 -9.35
N GLU A 114 -7.32 -9.95 -9.98
CA GLU A 114 -5.87 -10.07 -9.83
C GLU A 114 -5.41 -9.19 -8.67
N LEU A 115 -4.67 -9.77 -7.72
CA LEU A 115 -4.08 -9.02 -6.62
C LEU A 115 -2.89 -8.21 -7.12
N ASN A 116 -3.05 -6.89 -7.21
CA ASN A 116 -2.04 -5.98 -7.76
C ASN A 116 -1.07 -5.44 -6.70
N ALA A 117 -1.56 -5.19 -5.49
CA ALA A 117 -0.74 -4.64 -4.42
C ALA A 117 -1.30 -4.94 -3.02
N GLN A 118 -0.41 -4.93 -2.03
CA GLN A 118 -0.78 -4.95 -0.62
C GLN A 118 -0.13 -3.75 0.09
N LEU A 119 -0.93 -2.94 0.78
CA LEU A 119 -0.47 -1.83 1.62
C LEU A 119 -0.68 -2.18 3.09
N VAL A 120 0.40 -2.49 3.79
CA VAL A 120 0.41 -2.63 5.25
C VAL A 120 0.45 -1.25 5.89
N PHE A 121 -0.40 -1.02 6.89
CA PHE A 121 -0.44 0.25 7.64
C PHE A 121 -0.49 0.02 9.15
N GLY A 122 0.01 1.00 9.90
CA GLY A 122 0.09 1.02 11.36
C GLY A 122 0.77 2.31 11.82
N THR A 123 0.98 2.44 13.13
CA THR A 123 1.71 3.60 13.70
C THR A 123 3.21 3.44 13.44
N PRO A 124 3.91 4.44 12.88
CA PRO A 124 5.37 4.40 12.73
C PRO A 124 6.09 4.27 14.07
N LEU A 125 7.03 3.32 14.18
CA LEU A 125 7.90 3.17 15.35
C LEU A 125 8.99 4.26 15.42
N ALA A 126 9.39 4.77 14.26
CA ALA A 126 10.36 5.84 14.12
C ALA A 126 10.06 6.66 12.86
N PRO A 127 10.51 7.92 12.79
CA PRO A 127 10.49 8.69 11.55
C PRO A 127 11.28 7.97 10.44
N ALA A 128 10.87 8.16 9.18
CA ALA A 128 11.70 7.72 8.06
C ALA A 128 13.03 8.48 8.05
N GLY A 129 14.11 7.79 7.66
CA GLY A 129 15.42 8.43 7.41
C GLY A 129 15.37 9.45 6.27
N GLU A 130 16.48 10.08 5.91
CA GLU A 130 16.48 11.09 4.85
C GLU A 130 16.02 10.55 3.49
N LYS A 131 15.43 11.41 2.64
CA LYS A 131 15.09 11.07 1.25
C LYS A 131 16.07 11.76 0.32
N THR A 132 16.83 10.99 -0.44
CA THR A 132 17.75 11.49 -1.46
C THR A 132 17.06 11.57 -2.81
N PHE A 133 17.56 12.46 -3.67
CA PHE A 133 17.04 12.67 -5.02
C PHE A 133 18.21 12.72 -6.01
N ALA A 134 18.06 12.01 -7.12
CA ALA A 134 18.90 12.24 -8.29
C ALA A 134 18.57 13.61 -8.92
N PRO A 135 19.48 14.20 -9.72
CA PRO A 135 19.22 15.45 -10.43
C PRO A 135 17.92 15.40 -11.26
N ILE A 136 17.18 16.51 -11.33
CA ILE A 136 15.86 16.55 -11.96
C ILE A 136 15.94 16.54 -13.49
N GLU A 137 17.02 17.11 -14.03
CA GLU A 137 17.36 17.18 -15.43
C GLU A 137 17.48 15.81 -16.10
N ASP A 138 17.85 14.77 -15.34
CA ASP A 138 17.91 13.39 -15.84
C ASP A 138 16.52 12.80 -16.13
N ARG A 139 15.47 13.43 -15.59
CA ARG A 139 14.10 12.90 -15.60
C ARG A 139 13.05 13.89 -16.11
N PHE A 140 13.45 15.12 -16.43
CA PHE A 140 12.55 16.19 -16.82
C PHE A 140 13.11 16.97 -18.00
N LYS A 141 12.31 17.11 -19.05
CA LYS A 141 12.62 17.92 -20.24
C LYS A 141 11.44 18.82 -20.56
N VAL A 142 11.73 20.05 -20.97
CA VAL A 142 10.73 21.03 -21.42
C VAL A 142 11.03 21.41 -22.85
N PHE A 143 9.99 21.45 -23.69
CA PHE A 143 10.06 21.93 -25.06
C PHE A 143 8.97 23.00 -25.25
N GLY A 144 9.26 24.06 -25.99
CA GLY A 144 8.28 25.12 -26.31
C GLY A 144 8.04 26.15 -25.19
N ALA A 145 9.02 26.30 -24.29
CA ALA A 145 9.10 27.45 -23.40
C ALA A 145 9.81 28.62 -24.08
#